data_AF-A0A7X8RHK1-F1
#
_entry.id   AF-A0A7X8RHK1-F1
#
_cell.length_a   1.000
_cell.length_b   1.000
_cell.length_c   1.000
_cell.angle_alpha   90.00
_cell.angle_beta   90.00
_cell.angle_gamma   90.00
#
_symmetry.space_group_name_H-M   'P 1'
#
loop_
_entity.id
_entity.type
_entity.pdbx_description
1 polymer ?
#
loop_
_entity_poly.entity_id
_entity_poly.type
_entity_poly.pdbx_seq_one_letter_code
_entity_poly.pdbx_strand_id
1 'polypeptide(L)' 'MTPALTPRLMRAMNTAAVNHRDHVRKGSGIPYIAHLLAVHHLVAQYTENEDVQIAALFHDTLEDVPERYSEKDMRREFGD' A
#
# COMPACT_ATOMS: atom_id res chain seq x y z
N MET A 1 -22.37 0.61 -6.73
CA MET A 1 -22.07 1.27 -5.44
C MET A 1 -20.95 2.27 -5.69
N THR A 2 -20.94 3.42 -5.02
CA THR A 2 -19.82 4.37 -5.15
C THR A 2 -18.57 3.71 -4.55
N PRO A 3 -17.40 3.67 -5.23
CA PRO A 3 -16.18 3.21 -4.59
C PRO A 3 -15.88 4.15 -3.41
N ALA A 4 -16.00 3.63 -2.20
CA ALA A 4 -15.85 4.41 -0.98
C ALA A 4 -14.45 4.18 -0.42
N LEU A 5 -13.73 5.27 -0.14
CA LEU A 5 -12.53 5.22 0.67
C LEU A 5 -12.93 4.78 2.09
N THR A 6 -12.75 3.50 2.39
CA THR A 6 -13.06 2.96 3.71
C THR A 6 -12.01 3.40 4.73
N PRO A 7 -12.33 3.37 6.04
CA PRO A 7 -11.32 3.57 7.07
C PRO A 7 -10.17 2.56 7.01
N ARG A 8 -10.41 1.33 6.52
CA ARG A 8 -9.37 0.29 6.42
C ARG A 8 -8.41 0.58 5.26
N LEU A 9 -8.94 0.93 4.09
CA LEU A 9 -8.14 1.33 2.94
C LEU A 9 -7.34 2.61 3.21
N MET A 10 -7.95 3.60 3.87
CA MET A 10 -7.27 4.84 4.28
C MET A 10 -6.10 4.56 5.23
N ARG A 11 -6.27 3.64 6.19
CA ARG A 11 -5.18 3.20 7.06
C ARG A 11 -4.07 2.52 6.27
N ALA A 12 -4.39 1.63 5.32
CA ALA A 12 -3.39 0.97 4.48
C ALA A 12 -2.55 1.97 3.67
N MET A 13 -3.21 2.97 3.04
CA MET A 13 -2.53 4.04 2.32
C MET A 13 -1.55 4.81 3.23
N ASN A 14 -1.96 5.14 4.44
CA ASN A 14 -1.10 5.83 5.41
C ASN A 14 0.05 4.96 5.90
N THR A 15 -0.20 3.68 6.19
CA THR A 15 0.83 2.71 6.59
C THR A 15 1.89 2.59 5.49
N ALA A 16 1.49 2.40 4.23
CA ALA A 16 2.41 2.37 3.10
C ALA A 16 3.22 3.67 2.98
N ALA A 17 2.56 4.83 3.08
CA ALA A 17 3.22 6.13 3.00
C ALA A 17 4.26 6.34 4.11
N VAL A 18 3.93 6.00 5.36
CA VAL A 18 4.83 6.16 6.52
C VAL A 18 6.04 5.24 6.43
N ASN A 19 5.85 4.00 5.99
CA ASN A 19 6.94 3.03 5.89
C ASN A 19 7.90 3.40 4.75
N HIS A 20 7.38 3.80 3.59
CA HIS A 20 8.18 4.21 2.44
C HIS A 20 8.55 5.71 2.42
N ARG A 21 8.39 6.45 3.53
CA ARG A 21 8.55 7.92 3.57
C ARG A 21 9.91 8.46 3.09
N ASP A 22 10.95 7.64 3.18
CA ASP A 22 12.32 8.01 2.78
C ASP A 22 12.70 7.44 1.41
N HIS A 23 11.80 6.71 0.74
CA HIS A 23 12.03 6.12 -0.57
C HIS A 23 11.61 7.07 -1.69
N VAL A 24 12.37 7.03 -2.78
CA VAL A 24 12.04 7.72 -4.03
C VAL A 24 12.15 6.78 -5.21
N ARG A 25 11.42 7.07 -6.28
CA ARG A 25 11.48 6.33 -7.54
C ARG A 25 12.83 6.56 -8.23
N LYS A 26 13.50 5.47 -8.56
CA LYS A 26 14.74 5.47 -9.35
C LYS A 26 14.52 6.23 -10.67
N GLY A 27 15.41 7.17 -10.97
CA GLY A 27 15.39 7.95 -12.20
C GLY A 27 14.46 9.18 -12.22
N SER A 28 13.51 9.32 -11.28
CA SER A 28 12.63 10.50 -11.22
C SER A 28 12.70 11.29 -9.91
N GLY A 29 13.11 10.67 -8.80
CA GLY A 29 13.13 11.32 -7.48
C GLY A 29 11.75 11.55 -6.86
N ILE A 30 10.67 11.10 -7.52
CA ILE A 30 9.29 11.20 -7.00
C ILE A 30 9.17 10.31 -5.75
N PRO A 31 8.48 10.76 -4.68
CA PRO A 31 8.24 9.93 -3.49
C PRO A 31 7.64 8.56 -3.86
N TYR A 32 8.16 7.48 -3.25
CA TYR A 32 7.82 6.11 -3.65
C TYR A 32 6.33 5.77 -3.50
N ILE A 33 5.63 6.43 -2.57
CA ILE A 33 4.18 6.30 -2.40
C ILE A 33 3.39 6.56 -3.69
N ALA A 34 3.89 7.40 -4.61
CA ALA A 34 3.24 7.64 -5.90
C ALA A 34 3.13 6.37 -6.75
N HIS A 35 4.12 5.46 -6.67
CA HIS A 35 4.06 4.15 -7.32
C HIS A 35 3.01 3.25 -6.69
N LEU A 36 3.02 3.13 -5.38
CA LEU A 36 2.06 2.30 -4.64
C LEU A 36 0.62 2.73 -4.92
N LEU A 37 0.36 4.04 -4.94
CA LEU A 37 -0.95 4.60 -5.29
C LEU A 37 -1.32 4.36 -6.76
N ALA A 38 -0.36 4.41 -7.69
CA ALA A 38 -0.61 4.11 -9.10
C ALA A 38 -0.96 2.62 -9.31
N VAL A 39 -0.25 1.70 -8.66
CA VAL A 39 -0.55 0.26 -8.69
C VAL A 39 -1.92 -0.02 -8.05
N HIS A 40 -2.21 0.57 -6.88
CA HIS A 40 -3.52 0.50 -6.25
C HIS A 40 -4.63 1.00 -7.18
N HIS A 41 -4.45 2.16 -7.83
CA HIS A 41 -5.43 2.70 -8.77
C HIS A 41 -5.68 1.74 -9.93
N LEU A 42 -4.63 1.16 -10.51
CA LEU A 42 -4.76 0.17 -11.58
C LEU A 42 -5.53 -1.06 -11.11
N VAL A 43 -5.18 -1.64 -9.97
CA VAL A 43 -5.85 -2.81 -9.40
C VAL A 43 -7.33 -2.52 -9.12
N ALA A 44 -7.66 -1.35 -8.58
CA ALA A 44 -9.03 -0.94 -8.29
C ALA A 44 -9.92 -0.83 -9.54
N GLN A 45 -9.34 -0.73 -10.75
CA GLN A 45 -10.11 -0.79 -12.00
C GLN A 45 -10.59 -2.20 -12.36
N TYR A 46 -10.03 -3.24 -11.74
CA TYR A 46 -10.31 -4.65 -12.06
C TYR A 46 -10.98 -5.41 -10.91
N THR A 47 -11.07 -4.85 -9.71
CA THR A 47 -11.67 -5.52 -8.56
C THR A 47 -12.23 -4.57 -7.51
N GLU A 48 -13.35 -4.97 -6.92
CA GLU A 48 -13.92 -4.34 -5.71
C GLU A 48 -13.40 -5.01 -4.41
N ASN A 49 -12.55 -6.05 -4.52
CA ASN A 49 -11.98 -6.73 -3.36
C ASN A 49 -10.94 -5.82 -2.66
N GLU A 50 -11.31 -5.31 -1.48
CA GLU A 50 -10.47 -4.42 -0.69
C GLU A 50 -9.16 -5.07 -0.24
N ASP A 51 -9.12 -6.37 0.06
CA ASP A 51 -7.89 -7.06 0.46
C ASP A 51 -6.87 -7.05 -0.69
N VAL A 52 -7.34 -7.26 -1.92
CA VAL A 52 -6.48 -7.19 -3.13
C VAL A 52 -5.98 -5.76 -3.36
N GLN A 53 -6.83 -4.76 -3.12
CA GLN A 53 -6.44 -3.35 -3.23
C GLN A 53 -5.44 -2.92 -2.14
N ILE A 54 -5.54 -3.49 -0.93
CA ILE A 54 -4.58 -3.27 0.17
C ILE A 54 -3.27 -4.00 -0.12
N ALA A 55 -3.32 -5.24 -0.62
CA ALA A 55 -2.13 -5.98 -1.04
C ALA A 55 -1.35 -5.21 -2.12
N ALA A 56 -2.05 -4.54 -3.05
CA ALA A 56 -1.42 -3.68 -4.04
C ALA A 56 -0.63 -2.51 -3.42
N LEU A 57 -1.11 -1.93 -2.32
CA LEU A 57 -0.41 -0.88 -1.58
C LEU A 57 0.82 -1.43 -0.83
N PHE A 58 0.80 -2.71 -0.44
CA PHE A 58 1.85 -3.35 0.37
C PHE A 58 2.80 -4.25 -0.40
N HIS A 59 2.64 -4.39 -1.72
CA HIS A 59 3.36 -5.40 -2.51
C HIS A 59 4.89 -5.31 -2.36
N ASP A 60 5.44 -4.11 -2.17
CA ASP A 60 6.87 -3.90 -1.95
C ASP A 60 7.26 -3.78 -0.46
N THR A 61 6.30 -3.71 0.47
CA THR A 61 6.58 -3.34 1.86
C THR A 61 7.45 -4.35 2.60
N LEU A 62 7.18 -5.65 2.44
CA LEU A 62 7.97 -6.70 3.12
C LEU A 62 9.35 -6.93 2.48
N GLU A 63 9.53 -6.51 1.21
CA GLU A 63 10.81 -6.60 0.49
C GLU A 63 11.70 -5.39 0.79
N ASP A 64 11.13 -4.19 0.68
CA ASP A 64 11.90 -2.93 0.67
C ASP A 64 12.08 -2.30 2.04
N VAL A 65 11.16 -2.53 2.99
CA VAL A 65 11.18 -1.92 4.33
C VAL A 65 10.87 -2.92 5.47
N PRO A 66 11.45 -4.14 5.46
CA PRO A 66 11.17 -5.16 6.47
C PRO A 66 11.52 -4.72 7.89
N GLU A 67 12.43 -3.75 8.05
CA GLU A 67 12.83 -3.18 9.34
C GLU A 67 11.81 -2.19 9.92
N ARG A 68 10.87 -1.68 9.10
CA ARG A 68 9.84 -0.71 9.52
C ARG A 68 8.48 -1.36 9.72
N TYR A 69 8.18 -2.40 8.95
CA TYR A 69 6.89 -3.07 8.98
C TYR A 69 7.04 -4.57 8.74
N SER A 70 6.79 -5.36 9.77
CA SER A 70 6.97 -6.81 9.70
C SER A 70 5.74 -7.52 9.15
N GLU A 71 5.92 -8.73 8.61
CA GLU A 71 4.82 -9.61 8.21
C GLU A 71 3.85 -9.86 9.39
N LYS A 72 4.37 -9.99 10.61
CA LYS A 72 3.57 -10.17 11.82
C LYS A 72 2.66 -8.96 12.10
N ASP A 73 3.16 -7.74 11.87
CA ASP A 73 2.37 -6.52 12.03
C ASP A 73 1.30 -6.43 10.96
N MET A 74 1.66 -6.72 9.71
CA MET A 74 0.74 -6.77 8.57
C MET A 74 -0.42 -7.74 8.82
N ARG A 75 -0.12 -8.99 9.22
CA ARG A 75 -1.14 -9.99 9.55
C ARG A 75 -2.05 -9.56 10.69
N ARG A 76 -1.48 -8.98 11.75
CA ARG A 76 -2.25 -8.49 12.91
C ARG A 76 -3.21 -7.35 12.53
N GLU A 77 -2.79 -6.46 11.64
CA GLU A 77 -3.54 -5.23 11.31
C GLU A 77 -4.47 -5.39 10.11
N PHE A 78 -4.14 -6.29 9.17
CA PHE A 78 -4.83 -6.42 7.88
C PHE A 78 -5.30 -7.84 7.56
N GLY A 79 -4.90 -8.88 8.29
CA GLY A 79 -5.32 -10.26 8.04
C GLY A 79 -4.33 -11.08 7.20
N ASP A 80 -4.73 -12.31 6.87
CA ASP A 80 -3.92 -13.29 6.12
C ASP A 80 -4.06 -13.16 4.60
#